data_AF-A0AAW0AP73-F1
#
_entry.id   AF-A0AAW0AP73-F1
#
_cell.length_a   1.000
_cell.length_b   1.000
_cell.length_c   1.000
_cell.angle_alpha   90.00
_cell.angle_beta   90.00
_cell.angle_gamma   90.00
#
_symmetry.space_group_name_H-M   'P 1'
#
loop_
_entity.id
_entity.type
_entity.pdbx_description
1 polymer ?
#
loop_
_entity_poly.entity_id
_entity_poly.type
_entity_poly.pdbx_seq_one_letter_code
_entity_poly.pdbx_strand_id
1 'polypeptide(L)'
;MTFPPTKHCTTPGCLNHNLLKEKNGLRQVVLFTLSDGACATYSVQLHCSQCKTTYHNNFSVLDGVRTYYAGETVRVGVGVKYTEI
;
A
#
# COMPACT_ATOMS: atom_id res chain seq x y z
N MET A 1 -0.01 -11.14 8.65
CA MET A 1 -0.16 -9.67 8.57
C MET A 1 -0.90 -9.35 7.28
N THR A 2 -2.15 -8.90 7.35
CA THR A 2 -2.96 -8.56 6.17
C THR A 2 -2.90 -7.06 5.91
N PHE A 3 -1.99 -6.66 5.04
CA PHE A 3 -1.95 -5.32 4.44
C PHE A 3 -2.46 -5.40 2.99
N PRO A 4 -3.13 -4.35 2.47
CA PRO A 4 -3.56 -3.15 3.17
C PRO A 4 -4.75 -3.39 4.13
N PRO A 5 -4.96 -2.53 5.14
CA PRO A 5 -6.02 -2.69 6.15
C PRO A 5 -7.44 -2.56 5.58
N THR A 6 -7.57 -2.00 4.38
CA THR A 6 -8.84 -1.76 3.69
C THR A 6 -9.13 -2.82 2.64
N LYS A 7 -10.23 -3.56 2.82
CA LYS A 7 -10.77 -4.50 1.82
C LYS A 7 -11.73 -3.86 0.82
N HIS A 8 -12.16 -2.63 1.11
CA HIS A 8 -13.09 -1.85 0.30
C HIS A 8 -12.44 -0.53 -0.13
N CYS A 9 -13.00 0.07 -1.18
CA CYS A 9 -12.54 1.37 -1.63
C CYS A 9 -12.89 2.45 -0.60
N THR A 10 -11.92 3.25 -0.19
CA THR A 10 -12.11 4.40 0.72
C THR A 10 -11.93 5.74 0.01
N THR A 11 -11.75 5.73 -1.31
CA THR A 11 -11.66 6.95 -2.13
C THR A 11 -12.98 7.72 -2.07
N PRO A 12 -12.99 9.00 -1.63
CA PRO A 12 -14.20 9.81 -1.59
C PRO A 12 -14.88 9.89 -2.96
N GLY A 13 -16.19 9.70 -2.99
CA GLY A 13 -16.98 9.73 -4.24
C GLY A 13 -16.91 8.47 -5.09
N CYS A 14 -16.17 7.43 -4.68
CA CYS A 14 -16.22 6.14 -5.36
C CYS A 14 -17.44 5.33 -4.89
N LEU A 15 -18.26 4.88 -5.85
CA LEU A 15 -19.44 4.05 -5.58
C LEU A 15 -19.12 2.54 -5.56
N ASN A 16 -17.83 2.17 -5.45
CA ASN A 16 -17.46 0.76 -5.45
C ASN A 16 -17.73 0.13 -4.09
N HIS A 17 -18.84 -0.58 -3.99
CA HIS A 17 -19.19 -1.38 -2.82
C HIS A 17 -18.54 -2.77 -2.82
N ASN A 18 -17.89 -3.17 -3.92
CA ASN A 18 -17.24 -4.47 -4.01
C ASN A 18 -15.85 -4.46 -3.36
N LEU A 19 -15.37 -5.67 -3.05
CA LEU A 19 -14.01 -5.89 -2.58
C LEU A 19 -12.97 -5.38 -3.58
N LEU A 20 -11.89 -4.82 -3.05
CA LEU A 20 -10.72 -4.50 -3.84
C LEU A 20 -10.08 -5.79 -4.34
N LYS A 21 -9.59 -5.76 -5.58
CA LYS A 21 -8.97 -6.91 -6.22
C LYS A 21 -7.46 -6.86 -6.04
N GLU A 22 -6.81 -7.99 -5.89
CA GLU A 22 -5.36 -8.04 -5.96
C GLU A 22 -4.90 -7.64 -7.36
N LYS A 23 -3.88 -6.78 -7.45
CA LYS A 23 -3.39 -6.28 -8.74
C LYS A 23 -2.26 -7.13 -9.31
N ASN A 24 -1.30 -7.52 -8.46
CA ASN A 24 0.02 -7.96 -8.90
C ASN A 24 0.57 -9.16 -8.10
N GLY A 25 -0.27 -9.88 -7.35
CA GLY A 25 0.22 -10.92 -6.45
C GLY A 25 0.85 -10.38 -5.17
N LEU A 26 1.20 -11.31 -4.29
CA LEU A 26 2.18 -11.10 -3.22
C LEU A 26 3.58 -10.98 -3.83
N ARG A 27 4.24 -9.84 -3.63
CA ARG A 27 5.64 -9.64 -4.05
C ARG A 27 6.56 -9.71 -2.86
N GLN A 28 7.62 -10.52 -2.94
CA GLN A 28 8.64 -10.54 -1.90
C GLN A 28 9.46 -9.26 -1.97
N VAL A 29 9.63 -8.60 -0.82
CA VAL A 29 10.38 -7.35 -0.70
C VAL A 29 11.23 -7.37 0.56
N VAL A 30 12.31 -6.60 0.56
CA VAL A 30 13.06 -6.33 1.79
C VAL A 30 12.63 -4.98 2.35
N LEU A 31 12.21 -4.99 3.60
CA LEU A 31 11.86 -3.83 4.41
C LEU A 31 13.04 -3.48 5.31
N PHE A 32 13.64 -2.30 5.13
CA PHE A 32 14.68 -1.82 6.03
C PHE A 32 14.05 -1.05 7.19
N THR A 33 14.15 -1.60 8.40
CA THR A 33 13.69 -0.99 9.65
C THR A 33 14.88 -0.40 10.42
N LEU A 34 14.59 0.57 11.31
CA LEU A 34 15.61 1.20 12.15
C LEU A 34 16.10 0.30 13.29
N SER A 35 15.23 -0.56 13.83
CA SER A 35 15.51 -1.43 14.97
C SER A 35 16.17 -2.74 14.56
N ASP A 36 15.70 -3.34 13.46
CA ASP A 36 16.00 -4.73 13.11
C ASP A 36 16.74 -4.87 11.77
N GLY A 37 17.01 -3.74 11.09
CA GLY A 37 17.71 -3.73 9.82
C GLY A 37 16.87 -4.30 8.68
N ALA A 38 17.47 -5.14 7.82
CA ALA A 38 16.81 -5.70 6.65
C ALA A 38 15.88 -6.86 7.05
N CYS A 39 14.57 -6.71 6.82
CA CYS A 39 13.57 -7.73 7.07
C CYS A 39 12.93 -8.20 5.76
N ALA A 40 12.95 -9.49 5.49
CA ALA A 40 12.16 -10.05 4.39
C ALA A 40 10.67 -9.96 4.72
N THR A 41 9.87 -9.41 3.80
CA THR A 41 8.42 -9.28 3.93
C THR A 41 7.75 -9.38 2.56
N TYR A 42 6.43 -9.22 2.54
CA TYR A 42 5.64 -9.22 1.31
C TYR A 42 4.91 -7.88 1.11
N SER A 43 4.94 -7.38 -0.11
CA SER A 43 4.15 -6.24 -0.57
C SER A 43 2.92 -6.73 -1.33
N VAL A 44 1.74 -6.30 -0.89
CA VAL A 44 0.46 -6.54 -1.54
C VAL A 44 -0.06 -5.24 -2.11
N GLN A 45 -0.58 -5.29 -3.33
CA GLN A 45 -1.25 -4.17 -3.97
C GLN A 45 -2.68 -4.55 -4.29
N LEU A 46 -3.63 -3.80 -3.72
CA LEU A 46 -5.04 -3.92 -4.07
C LEU A 46 -5.44 -2.83 -5.06
N HIS A 47 -6.41 -3.10 -5.93
CA HIS A 47 -6.92 -2.16 -6.90
C HIS A 47 -8.45 -2.08 -6.86
N CYS A 48 -8.96 -0.87 -6.96
CA CYS A 48 -10.37 -0.63 -7.24
C CYS A 48 -10.56 -0.57 -8.76
N SER A 49 -11.40 -1.43 -9.32
CA SER A 49 -11.68 -1.43 -10.76
C SER A 49 -12.52 -0.23 -11.23
N GLN A 50 -13.20 0.46 -10.33
CA GLN A 50 -14.11 1.56 -10.67
C GLN A 50 -13.39 2.92 -10.72
N CYS A 51 -12.76 3.33 -9.62
CA CYS A 51 -12.03 4.59 -9.55
C CYS A 51 -10.53 4.46 -9.89
N LYS A 52 -10.06 3.24 -10.19
CA LYS A 52 -8.66 2.93 -10.54
C LYS A 52 -7.63 3.22 -9.43
N THR A 53 -8.07 3.55 -8.22
CA THR A 53 -7.16 3.68 -7.06
C THR A 53 -6.42 2.37 -6.80
N THR A 54 -5.09 2.46 -6.66
CA THR A 54 -4.23 1.36 -6.21
C THR A 54 -3.83 1.58 -4.77
N TYR A 55 -4.11 0.63 -3.89
CA TYR A 55 -3.79 0.66 -2.47
C TYR A 55 -2.51 -0.14 -2.22
N HIS A 56 -1.48 0.53 -1.74
CA HIS A 56 -0.24 -0.03 -1.25
C HIS A 56 -0.29 -0.18 0.27
N ASN A 57 0.77 -0.73 0.84
CA ASN A 57 0.90 -0.97 2.28
C ASN A 57 0.70 0.32 3.10
N ASN A 58 1.31 1.42 2.67
CA ASN A 58 1.38 2.68 3.42
C ASN A 58 0.85 3.92 2.66
N PHE A 59 0.33 3.72 1.45
CA PHE A 59 -0.30 4.80 0.68
C PHE A 59 -1.26 4.23 -0.33
N SER A 60 -2.16 5.07 -0.82
CA SER A 60 -2.94 4.82 -2.02
C SER A 60 -2.48 5.74 -3.15
N VAL A 61 -2.73 5.32 -4.39
CA VAL A 61 -2.45 6.08 -5.60
C VAL A 61 -3.72 6.22 -6.41
N LEU A 62 -4.13 7.46 -6.64
CA LEU A 62 -5.23 7.81 -7.54
C LEU A 62 -4.69 8.86 -8.52
N ASP A 63 -4.81 8.61 -9.83
CA ASP A 63 -4.39 9.52 -10.90
C ASP A 63 -2.95 10.06 -10.73
N GLY A 64 -2.04 9.19 -10.26
CA GLY A 64 -0.63 9.54 -10.03
C GLY A 64 -0.35 10.28 -8.71
N VAL A 65 -1.39 10.70 -7.98
CA VAL A 65 -1.28 11.33 -6.67
C VAL A 65 -1.18 10.26 -5.58
N ARG A 66 -0.15 10.36 -4.72
CA ARG A 66 0.06 9.47 -3.57
C ARG A 66 -0.55 10.08 -2.32
N THR A 67 -1.42 9.33 -1.66
CA THR A 67 -2.05 9.71 -0.39
C THR A 67 -1.66 8.70 0.68
N TYR A 68 -0.92 9.15 1.69
CA TYR A 68 -0.50 8.30 2.81
C TYR A 68 -1.65 8.13 3.82
N TYR A 69 -1.73 6.97 4.47
CA TYR A 69 -2.80 6.72 5.44
C TYR A 69 -2.59 7.55 6.72
N ALA A 70 -3.68 8.08 7.28
CA ALA A 70 -3.62 8.89 8.50
C ALA A 70 -3.06 8.07 9.67
N GLY A 71 -2.04 8.60 10.36
CA GLY A 71 -1.35 7.92 11.46
C GLY A 71 -0.09 7.16 11.04
N GLU A 72 0.15 6.98 9.73
CA GLU A 72 1.47 6.58 9.27
C GLU A 72 2.39 7.80 9.31
N THR A 73 3.39 7.71 10.18
CA THR A 73 4.47 8.68 10.22
C THR A 73 5.25 8.52 8.92
N VAL A 74 4.97 9.35 7.92
CA VAL A 74 5.92 9.59 6.84
C VAL A 74 7.13 10.24 7.51
N ARG A 75 8.09 9.44 7.96
CA ARG A 75 9.40 9.92 8.40
C ARG A 75 10.13 10.40 7.15
N VAL A 76 9.83 11.63 6.74
CA VAL A 76 10.57 12.39 5.74
C VAL A 76 11.99 12.58 6.29
N GLY A 77 12.86 11.59 6.07
CA GLY A 77 14.23 11.59 6.59
C GLY A 77 14.85 10.21 6.80
N VAL A 78 14.06 9.13 6.87
CA VAL A 78 14.62 7.76 7.00
C VAL A 78 13.85 6.82 6.09
N GLY A 79 14.44 6.53 4.93
CA GLY A 79 13.79 5.80 3.85
C GLY A 79 13.49 4.35 4.22
N VAL A 80 12.21 4.02 4.33
CA VAL A 80 11.74 2.65 4.14
C VAL A 80 11.91 2.34 2.65
N LYS A 81 13.10 1.85 2.28
CA LYS A 81 13.37 1.41 0.91
C LYS A 81 12.78 0.01 0.74
N TYR A 82 11.70 -0.09 -0.01
CA TYR A 82 11.25 -1.37 -0.54
C TYR A 82 12.12 -1.69 -1.73
N THR A 83 12.94 -2.73 -1.62
CA THR A 83 13.68 -3.27 -2.76
C THR A 83 13.03 -4.60 -3.13
N GLU A 84 12.57 -4.70 -4.37
CA GLU A 84 12.15 -5.99 -4.96
C GLU A 84 13.40 -6.86 -5.07
N ILE A 85 13.29 -8.13 -4.67
CA ILE A 85 14.39 -9.11 -4.70
C ILE A 85 14.46 -9.77 -6.07
#